data_AF-Q027N7-F1
#
_entry.id   AF-Q027N7-F1
#
_cell.length_a   1.000
_cell.length_b   1.000
_cell.length_c   1.000
_cell.angle_alpha   90.00
_cell.angle_beta   90.00
_cell.angle_gamma   90.00
#
_symmetry.space_group_name_H-M   'P 1'
#
loop_
_entity.id
_entity.type
_entity.pdbx_description
1 polymer ?
#
loop_
_entity_poly.entity_id
_entity_poly.type
_entity_poly.pdbx_seq_one_letter_code
_entity_poly.pdbx_strand_id
1 'polypeptide(L)'
;MIDSLLNLLFRCSHHRLTRPLTPVAAKGVPQGKTYVVCLDCGKQFTYDLQEMRIGKPVDHPNQRTKVKFALLAAMPLAVVLGTIFKRWKRPV
;
A
#
# COMPACT_ATOMS: atom_id res chain seq x y z
N MET A 1 0.45 -0.25 -18.87
CA MET A 1 1.49 0.01 -19.89
C MET A 1 2.47 1.11 -19.47
N ILE A 2 2.03 2.16 -18.75
CA ILE A 2 2.91 3.21 -18.20
C ILE A 2 3.93 2.66 -17.18
N ASP A 3 3.53 1.69 -16.35
CA ASP A 3 4.44 1.01 -15.40
C ASP A 3 5.65 0.35 -16.06
N SER A 4 5.52 -0.16 -17.28
CA SER A 4 6.64 -0.79 -18.01
C SER A 4 7.64 0.23 -18.55
N LEU A 5 7.19 1.44 -18.90
CA LEU A 5 8.04 2.54 -19.37
C LEU A 5 8.82 3.19 -18.22
N LEU A 6 8.21 3.35 -17.04
CA LEU A 6 8.90 3.85 -15.85
C LEU A 6 9.96 2.87 -15.33
N ASN A 7 9.70 1.56 -15.39
CA ASN A 7 10.69 0.55 -15.02
C ASN A 7 11.85 0.42 -16.03
N LEU A 8 11.66 0.81 -17.30
CA LEU A 8 12.71 0.82 -18.32
C LEU A 8 13.62 2.05 -18.22
N LEU A 9 13.08 3.20 -17.79
CA LEU A 9 13.80 4.48 -17.69
C LEU A 9 14.58 4.64 -16.36
N PHE A 10 14.16 3.99 -15.28
CA PHE A 10 14.81 4.05 -13.95
C PHE A 10 15.30 2.67 -13.47
N ARG A 11 16.23 2.06 -14.23
CA ARG A 11 16.83 0.72 -13.98
C ARG A 11 17.07 0.46 -12.49
N CYS A 12 16.41 -0.54 -11.90
CA CYS A 12 16.67 -0.92 -10.51
C CYS A 12 17.36 -2.29 -10.37
N SER A 13 18.55 -2.31 -9.78
CA SER A 13 19.14 -3.44 -9.06
C SER A 13 19.96 -2.78 -7.95
N HIS A 14 19.29 -2.55 -6.82
CA HIS A 14 19.45 -1.35 -5.99
C HIS A 14 20.85 -1.16 -5.39
N HIS A 15 21.63 -0.26 -5.99
CA HIS A 15 22.95 0.15 -5.50
C HIS A 15 22.89 1.46 -4.67
N ARG A 16 21.87 2.31 -4.92
CA ARG A 16 21.72 3.63 -4.28
C ARG A 16 20.65 3.59 -3.19
N LEU A 17 21.04 3.08 -2.03
CA LEU A 17 20.20 2.97 -0.85
C LEU A 17 20.49 4.10 0.13
N THR A 18 19.46 4.55 0.85
CA THR A 18 19.63 5.46 1.99
C THR A 18 20.35 4.76 3.13
N ARG A 19 20.87 5.55 4.07
CA ARG A 19 21.32 5.02 5.36
C ARG A 19 20.15 4.30 6.07
N PRO A 20 20.40 3.22 6.83
CA PRO A 20 19.36 2.58 7.64
C PRO A 20 18.71 3.60 8.57
N LEU A 21 17.38 3.68 8.49
CA LEU A 21 16.57 4.58 9.30
C LEU A 21 15.69 3.75 10.23
N THR A 22 15.74 4.07 11.52
CA THR A 22 14.84 3.55 12.55
C THR A 22 13.84 4.65 12.90
N PRO A 23 12.56 4.52 12.50
CA PRO A 23 11.56 5.50 12.89
C PRO A 23 11.36 5.42 14.40
N VAL A 24 11.46 6.57 15.07
CA VAL A 24 11.23 6.68 16.51
C VAL A 24 9.75 6.42 16.75
N ALA A 25 9.45 5.25 17.34
CA ALA A 25 8.08 4.89 17.68
C ALA A 25 7.65 5.65 18.95
N ALA A 26 6.36 6.01 19.02
CA ALA A 26 5.79 6.60 20.23
C ALA A 26 5.93 5.64 21.42
N LYS A 27 5.99 6.18 22.65
CA LYS A 27 6.10 5.38 23.88
C LYS A 27 5.06 4.25 23.91
N GLY A 28 5.52 3.02 24.08
CA GLY A 28 4.67 1.82 24.16
C GLY A 28 4.45 1.07 22.84
N VAL A 29 4.92 1.60 21.71
CA VAL A 29 4.91 0.86 20.44
C VAL A 29 6.23 0.09 20.31
N PRO A 30 6.21 -1.21 19.95
CA PRO A 30 7.44 -1.96 19.70
C PRO A 30 8.28 -1.20 18.67
N GLN A 31 9.58 -1.06 18.94
CA GLN A 31 10.47 -0.21 18.15
C GLN A 31 10.27 -0.43 16.65
N GLY A 32 10.16 0.66 15.91
CA GLY A 32 9.91 0.60 14.47
C GLY A 32 11.03 -0.18 13.78
N LYS A 33 10.65 -1.13 12.91
CA LYS A 33 11.61 -1.92 12.14
C LYS A 33 12.53 -1.00 11.33
N THR A 34 13.83 -1.24 11.38
CA THR A 34 14.81 -0.51 10.57
C THR A 34 14.57 -0.79 9.10
N TYR A 35 14.63 0.24 8.27
CA TYR A 35 14.48 0.10 6.83
C TYR A 35 15.45 0.99 6.07
N VAL A 36 15.69 0.61 4.82
CA VAL A 36 16.42 1.41 3.82
C VAL A 36 15.51 1.67 2.64
N VAL A 37 15.70 2.79 1.98
CA VAL A 37 14.92 3.17 0.80
C VAL A 37 15.85 3.27 -0.39
N CYS A 38 15.45 2.75 -1.55
CA CYS A 38 16.17 3.06 -2.77
C CYS A 38 15.78 4.47 -3.25
N LEU A 39 16.78 5.31 -3.48
CA LEU A 39 16.56 6.68 -3.92
C LEU A 39 16.09 6.77 -5.37
N ASP A 40 16.32 5.74 -6.17
CA ASP A 40 15.96 5.73 -7.59
C ASP A 40 14.53 5.21 -7.80
N CYS A 41 14.12 4.16 -7.08
CA CYS A 41 12.80 3.55 -7.24
C CYS A 41 11.81 3.84 -6.09
N GLY A 42 12.27 4.43 -4.98
CA GLY A 42 11.45 4.76 -3.81
C GLY A 42 10.95 3.57 -3.01
N LYS A 43 11.31 2.32 -3.38
CA LYS A 43 10.91 1.12 -2.64
C LYS A 43 11.66 1.04 -1.31
N GLN A 44 10.94 0.62 -0.28
CA GLN A 44 11.49 0.41 1.06
C GLN A 44 11.82 -1.08 1.25
N PHE A 45 12.93 -1.36 1.92
CA PHE A 45 13.39 -2.71 2.24
C PHE A 45 13.67 -2.80 3.74
N THR A 46 13.32 -3.91 4.36
CA THR A 46 13.65 -4.15 5.77
C THR A 46 15.17 -4.26 5.91
N TYR A 47 15.74 -3.72 6.98
CA TYR A 47 17.15 -3.88 7.30
C TYR A 47 17.30 -4.62 8.62
N ASP A 48 17.97 -5.77 8.60
CA ASP A 48 18.27 -6.51 9.82
C ASP A 48 19.55 -5.96 10.47
N LEU A 49 19.44 -5.48 11.70
CA LEU A 49 20.56 -4.96 12.48
C LEU A 49 21.44 -6.07 13.08
N GLN A 50 20.92 -7.30 13.21
CA GLN A 50 21.69 -8.43 13.72
C GLN A 50 22.57 -9.02 12.63
N GLU A 51 21.97 -9.30 11.47
CA GLU A 51 22.68 -9.88 10.33
C GLU A 51 23.36 -8.83 9.45
N MET A 52 23.08 -7.53 9.67
CA MET A 52 23.57 -6.39 8.89
C MET A 52 23.26 -6.51 7.40
N ARG A 53 22.06 -7.00 7.09
CA ARG A 53 21.63 -7.36 5.73
C ARG A 53 20.32 -6.69 5.35
N ILE A 54 20.20 -6.42 4.06
CA ILE A 54 18.96 -5.97 3.45
C ILE A 54 18.06 -7.19 3.28
N GLY A 55 16.87 -7.11 3.87
CA GLY A 55 15.85 -8.13 3.82
C GLY A 55 14.82 -7.89 2.72
N LYS A 56 13.58 -8.29 3.01
CA LYS A 56 12.48 -8.29 2.05
C LYS A 56 11.98 -6.86 1.78
N PRO A 57 11.43 -6.59 0.58
CA PRO A 57 10.72 -5.35 0.33
C PRO A 57 9.57 -5.18 1.33
N VAL A 58 9.44 -3.98 1.90
CA VAL A 58 8.34 -3.62 2.79
C VAL A 58 7.14 -3.29 1.90
N ASP A 59 6.15 -4.18 1.91
CA ASP A 59 4.88 -3.92 1.27
C ASP A 59 4.04 -3.03 2.20
N HIS A 60 3.84 -1.78 1.79
CA HIS A 60 2.92 -0.90 2.52
C HIS A 60 1.50 -1.31 2.15
N PRO A 61 0.62 -1.61 3.12
CA PRO A 61 -0.75 -1.93 2.81
C PRO A 61 -1.36 -0.73 2.09
N ASN A 62 -1.54 -0.87 0.78
CA ASN A 62 -2.03 0.19 -0.09
C ASN A 62 -3.50 0.47 0.31
N GLN A 63 -3.71 1.50 1.13
CA GLN A 63 -5.05 1.87 1.63
C GLN A 63 -6.03 2.14 0.48
N ARG A 64 -5.53 2.54 -0.71
CA ARG A 64 -6.38 2.73 -1.91
C ARG A 64 -7.09 1.44 -2.33
N THR A 65 -6.47 0.28 -2.13
CA THR A 65 -7.07 -1.01 -2.48
C THR A 65 -8.28 -1.29 -1.58
N LYS A 66 -8.18 -0.97 -0.29
CA LYS A 66 -9.29 -1.14 0.67
C LYS A 66 -10.48 -0.24 0.35
N VAL A 67 -10.23 1.01 -0.06
CA VAL A 67 -11.29 1.95 -0.49
C VAL A 67 -11.97 1.48 -1.78
N LYS A 68 -11.21 0.98 -2.76
CA LYS A 68 -11.78 0.43 -4.01
C LYS A 68 -12.72 -0.75 -3.74
N PHE A 69 -12.31 -1.69 -2.87
CA PHE A 69 -13.17 -2.82 -2.50
C PHE A 69 -14.43 -2.39 -1.74
N ALA A 70 -14.33 -1.40 -0.84
CA ALA A 70 -15.49 -0.86 -0.13
C ALA A 70 -16.50 -0.19 -1.08
N LEU A 71 -16.02 0.61 -2.04
CA LEU A 71 -16.87 1.25 -3.05
C LEU A 71 -17.53 0.23 -3.98
N LEU A 72 -16.79 -0.81 -4.41
CA LEU A 72 -17.32 -1.88 -5.25
C LEU A 72 -18.42 -2.69 -4.56
N ALA A 73 -18.28 -2.95 -3.25
CA ALA A 73 -19.29 -3.67 -2.48
C ALA A 73 -20.56 -2.82 -2.20
N ALA A 74 -20.42 -1.50 -2.11
CA ALA A 74 -21.54 -0.60 -1.83
C ALA A 74 -22.50 -0.45 -3.03
N MET A 75 -21.99 -0.49 -4.26
CA MET A 75 -22.79 -0.35 -5.49
C MET A 75 -23.93 -1.37 -5.64
N PRO A 76 -23.71 -2.70 -5.55
CA PRO A 76 -24.78 -3.68 -5.69
C PRO A 76 -25.82 -3.58 -4.57
N LEU A 77 -25.40 -3.30 -3.33
CA LEU A 77 -26.31 -3.09 -2.20
C LEU A 77 -27.24 -1.89 -2.42
N ALA A 78 -26.69 -0.77 -2.92
CA ALA A 78 -27.47 0.42 -3.22
C ALA A 78 -28.51 0.16 -4.33
N VAL A 79 -28.16 -0.62 -5.36
CA VAL A 79 -29.09 -1.00 -6.44
C VAL A 79 -30.22 -1.88 -5.91
N VAL A 80 -29.91 -2.88 -5.08
CA VAL A 80 -30.93 -3.78 -4.49
C VAL A 80 -31.89 -3.00 -3.58
N LEU A 81 -31.36 -2.17 -2.67
CA LEU A 81 -32.18 -1.30 -1.81
C LEU A 81 -33.04 -0.33 -2.64
N GLY A 82 -32.47 0.26 -3.69
CA GLY A 82 -33.19 1.16 -4.58
C GLY A 82 -34.35 0.50 -5.32
N THR A 83 -34.17 -0.74 -5.80
CA THR A 83 -35.25 -1.48 -6.49
C THR A 83 -36.38 -1.90 -5.53
N ILE A 84 -36.05 -2.29 -4.30
CA ILE A 84 -37.03 -2.60 -3.25
C ILE A 84 -37.82 -1.35 -2.86
N PHE A 85 -37.14 -0.24 -2.60
CA PHE A 85 -37.77 1.03 -2.21
C PHE A 85 -38.67 1.60 -3.33
N LYS A 86 -38.22 1.52 -4.59
CA LYS A 86 -39.01 1.95 -5.75
C LYS A 86 -40.24 1.08 -5.96
N ARG A 87 -40.21 -0.20 -5.59
CA ARG A 87 -41.37 -1.11 -5.65
C ARG A 87 -42.41 -0.77 -4.59
N TRP A 88 -41.98 -0.28 -3.44
CA TRP A 88 -42.88 0.14 -2.36
C TRP A 88 -43.59 1.48 -2.63
N LYS A 89 -42.95 2.38 -3.41
CA LYS A 89 -43.52 3.67 -3.80
C LYS A 89 -44.43 3.66 -5.04
N ARG A 90 -44.71 2.51 -5.65
CA ARG A 90 -45.72 2.43 -6.72
C ARG A 90 -47.09 2.09 -6.10
N PRO A 91 -47.99 3.06 -5.89
CA PRO A 91 -49.39 2.72 -5.70
C PRO A 91 -49.92 2.10 -7.01
N VAL A 92 -50.84 1.14 -6.84
CA VAL A 92 -51.54 0.39 -7.90
C VAL A 92 -52.21 1.33 -8.91
#